data_AF-A0A9P4Y002-F1
#
_entry.id   AF-A0A9P4Y002-F1
#
_cell.length_a   1.000
_cell.length_b   1.000
_cell.length_c   1.000
_cell.angle_alpha   90.00
_cell.angle_beta   90.00
_cell.angle_gamma   90.00
#
_symmetry.space_group_name_H-M   'P 1'
#
loop_
_entity.id
_entity.type
_entity.pdbx_description
1 polymer ?
#
loop_
_entity_poly.entity_id
_entity_poly.type
_entity_poly.pdbx_seq_one_letter_code
_entity_poly.pdbx_strand_id
1 'polypeptide(L)'
;MLNRIEKSLSRKSEQHLQLSLTIDLQSFEVMLCSFCISKGLECKMMEGTKRYSCCIRRDRSCDNSDVPVNACEFHSFSKFFLVRFLILMIVSRITTELGCLDQKELDAEEVLLELQSKLGKATARLVRLRKQKCSLHDCSAKMVS
;
A
#
# COMPACT_ATOMS: atom_id res chain seq x y z
N MET A 1 1.49 -31.11 54.28
CA MET A 1 0.59 -31.97 53.48
C MET A 1 -0.16 -31.04 52.53
N LEU A 2 -0.03 -31.05 51.20
CA LEU A 2 0.26 -32.13 50.25
C LEU A 2 1.41 -31.75 49.31
N ASN A 3 2.48 -32.54 49.29
CA ASN A 3 3.43 -32.55 48.19
C ASN A 3 2.69 -33.10 46.96
N ARG A 4 2.18 -32.22 46.10
CA ARG A 4 1.63 -32.62 44.80
C ARG A 4 2.83 -33.02 43.94
N ILE A 5 3.05 -34.33 43.82
CA ILE A 5 3.99 -34.89 42.85
C ILE A 5 3.45 -34.50 41.47
N GLU A 6 4.04 -33.49 40.86
CA GLU A 6 3.81 -33.17 39.46
C GLU A 6 4.37 -34.32 38.63
N LYS A 7 3.49 -35.20 38.15
CA LYS A 7 3.86 -36.20 37.17
C LYS A 7 4.38 -35.45 35.95
N SER A 8 5.59 -35.80 35.50
CA SER A 8 6.13 -35.25 34.26
C SER A 8 5.10 -35.43 33.15
N LEU A 9 4.77 -34.33 32.47
CA LEU A 9 3.87 -34.38 31.33
C LEU A 9 4.49 -35.28 30.27
N SER A 10 3.67 -36.15 29.67
CA SER A 10 4.16 -36.95 28.56
C SER A 10 4.58 -36.02 27.43
N ARG A 11 5.60 -36.40 26.65
CA ARG A 11 6.06 -35.64 25.48
C ARG A 11 4.91 -35.28 24.51
N LYS A 12 3.89 -36.14 24.42
CA LYS A 12 2.66 -35.89 23.63
C LYS A 12 1.78 -34.80 24.26
N SER A 13 1.67 -34.78 25.58
CA SER A 13 0.91 -33.76 26.31
C SER A 13 1.54 -32.37 26.17
N GLU A 14 2.87 -32.29 26.19
CA GLU A 14 3.60 -31.03 25.93
C GLU A 14 3.40 -30.53 24.50
N GLN A 15 3.48 -31.43 23.51
CA GLN A 15 3.21 -31.09 22.11
C GLN A 15 1.78 -30.59 21.90
N HIS A 16 0.80 -31.21 22.56
CA HIS A 16 -0.59 -30.75 22.52
C HIS A 16 -0.77 -29.37 23.18
N LEU A 17 -0.07 -29.12 24.28
CA LEU A 17 -0.11 -27.82 24.95
C LEU A 17 0.50 -26.72 24.08
N GLN A 18 1.68 -26.96 23.51
CA GLN A 18 2.35 -26.04 22.58
C GLN A 18 1.45 -25.74 21.38
N LEU A 19 0.89 -26.76 20.74
CA LEU A 19 -0.04 -26.57 19.63
C LEU A 19 -1.25 -25.73 20.05
N SER A 20 -1.81 -25.96 21.25
CA SER A 20 -2.94 -25.17 21.75
C SER A 20 -2.60 -23.69 21.96
N LEU A 21 -1.38 -23.40 22.45
CA LEU A 21 -0.92 -22.03 22.66
C LEU A 21 -0.66 -21.32 21.34
N THR A 22 -0.07 -22.01 20.36
CA THR A 22 0.13 -21.48 19.02
C THR A 22 -1.21 -21.18 18.35
N ILE A 23 -2.21 -22.05 18.52
CA ILE A 23 -3.57 -21.80 18.06
C ILE A 23 -4.13 -20.57 18.76
N ASP A 24 -4.13 -20.49 20.09
CA ASP A 24 -4.71 -19.33 20.78
C ASP A 24 -4.09 -17.97 20.38
N LEU A 25 -2.80 -17.96 19.99
CA LEU A 25 -2.07 -16.77 19.54
C LEU A 25 -2.25 -16.41 18.06
N GLN A 26 -2.40 -17.41 17.17
CA GLN A 26 -2.43 -17.21 15.71
C GLN A 26 -3.79 -17.52 15.07
N SER A 27 -4.80 -17.81 15.88
CA SER A 27 -6.13 -18.18 15.40
C SER A 27 -7.04 -16.98 15.22
N PHE A 28 -8.01 -17.19 14.32
CA PHE A 28 -9.18 -16.34 14.18
C PHE A 28 -10.35 -16.97 14.94
N GLU A 29 -11.31 -16.14 15.34
CA GLU A 29 -12.56 -16.62 15.95
C GLU A 29 -13.40 -17.26 14.84
N VAL A 30 -13.48 -18.59 14.85
CA VAL A 30 -14.23 -19.38 13.86
C VAL A 30 -15.43 -20.02 14.56
N MET A 31 -16.54 -20.19 13.83
CA MET A 31 -17.72 -20.88 14.33
C MET A 31 -17.35 -22.23 14.95
N LEU A 32 -17.86 -22.45 16.15
CA LEU A 32 -17.47 -23.52 17.06
C LEU A 32 -17.98 -24.88 16.57
N CYS A 33 -17.29 -25.97 16.92
CA CYS A 33 -17.87 -27.30 16.71
C CYS A 33 -19.10 -27.52 17.60
N SER A 34 -19.98 -28.47 17.24
CA SER A 34 -21.25 -28.71 17.94
C SER A 34 -21.06 -28.94 19.45
N PHE A 35 -19.94 -29.57 19.84
CA PHE A 35 -19.57 -29.75 21.24
C PHE A 35 -19.17 -28.45 21.93
N CYS A 36 -18.39 -27.57 21.28
CA CYS A 36 -18.00 -26.29 21.87
C CYS A 36 -19.21 -25.34 21.96
N ILE A 37 -20.12 -25.38 20.98
CA ILE A 37 -21.41 -24.65 21.02
C ILE A 37 -22.25 -25.11 22.20
N SER A 38 -22.48 -26.42 22.32
CA SER A 38 -23.32 -26.99 23.39
C SER A 38 -22.77 -26.78 24.81
N LYS A 39 -21.48 -26.44 24.93
CA LYS A 39 -20.84 -26.09 26.20
C LYS A 39 -20.63 -24.59 26.38
N GLY A 40 -21.02 -23.75 25.41
CA GLY A 40 -20.83 -22.30 25.45
C GLY A 40 -19.36 -21.90 25.56
N LEU A 41 -18.45 -22.65 24.94
CA LEU A 41 -17.01 -22.41 25.03
C LEU A 41 -16.52 -21.63 23.82
N GLU A 42 -15.91 -20.47 24.06
CA GLU A 42 -15.18 -19.71 23.04
C GLU A 42 -13.91 -20.47 22.65
N CYS A 43 -13.95 -21.14 21.51
CA CYS A 43 -12.89 -22.00 21.03
C CYS A 43 -12.35 -21.50 19.70
N LYS A 44 -11.02 -21.50 19.53
CA LYS A 44 -10.37 -20.94 18.35
C LYS A 44 -9.74 -22.02 17.45
N MET A 45 -9.53 -21.68 16.17
CA MET A 45 -9.00 -22.57 15.14
C MET A 45 -7.91 -21.88 14.33
N MET A 46 -6.85 -22.60 13.97
CA MET A 46 -5.75 -22.10 13.14
C MET A 46 -5.93 -22.56 11.69
N GLU A 47 -5.55 -21.70 10.76
CA GLU A 47 -5.50 -21.98 9.33
C GLU A 47 -4.69 -23.26 9.03
N GLY A 48 -5.24 -24.15 8.19
CA GLY A 48 -4.61 -25.42 7.83
C GLY A 48 -4.85 -26.60 8.78
N THR A 49 -5.44 -26.38 9.97
CA THR A 49 -5.74 -27.45 10.93
C THR A 49 -7.24 -27.72 11.02
N LYS A 50 -7.68 -28.99 10.94
CA LYS A 50 -9.11 -29.38 11.05
C LYS A 50 -9.59 -29.56 12.50
N ARG A 51 -8.92 -28.96 13.48
CA ARG A 51 -9.17 -29.19 14.92
C ARG A 51 -9.13 -27.88 15.68
N TYR A 52 -10.11 -27.65 16.56
CA TYR A 52 -10.14 -26.49 17.44
C TYR A 52 -9.26 -26.67 18.70
N SER A 53 -8.82 -25.57 19.31
CA SER A 53 -7.92 -25.58 20.48
C SER A 53 -8.48 -26.36 21.68
N CYS A 54 -9.77 -26.22 21.99
CA CYS A 54 -10.45 -26.95 23.06
C CYS A 54 -10.50 -28.47 22.80
N CYS A 55 -10.74 -28.88 21.55
CA CYS A 55 -10.74 -30.29 21.15
C CYS A 55 -9.34 -30.90 21.28
N ILE A 56 -8.29 -30.16 20.92
CA ILE A 56 -6.89 -30.59 21.06
C ILE A 56 -6.51 -30.73 22.54
N ARG A 57 -6.86 -29.75 23.38
CA ARG A 57 -6.58 -29.79 24.83
C ARG A 57 -7.25 -30.97 25.55
N ARG A 58 -8.39 -31.42 25.05
CA ARG A 58 -9.18 -32.52 25.63
C ARG A 58 -8.98 -33.86 24.92
N ASP A 59 -8.06 -33.91 23.95
CA ASP A 59 -7.75 -35.09 23.14
C ASP A 59 -9.00 -35.76 22.55
N ARG A 60 -9.88 -34.94 21.97
CA ARG A 60 -11.15 -35.37 21.36
C ARG A 60 -11.12 -35.17 19.85
N SER A 61 -11.77 -36.08 19.11
CA SER A 61 -12.08 -35.87 17.70
C SER A 61 -13.06 -34.70 17.51
N CYS A 62 -12.75 -33.84 16.55
CA CYS A 62 -13.62 -32.75 16.15
C CYS A 62 -14.52 -33.21 15.00
N ASP A 63 -15.81 -32.92 15.12
CA ASP A 63 -16.89 -33.26 14.19
C ASP A 63 -17.02 -32.28 13.01
N ASN A 64 -16.38 -31.11 13.07
CA ASN A 64 -16.29 -30.12 11.99
C ASN A 64 -17.65 -29.74 11.34
N SER A 65 -18.75 -29.94 12.08
CA SER A 65 -20.10 -29.94 11.53
C SER A 65 -20.52 -28.58 10.94
N ASP A 66 -19.91 -27.50 11.42
CA ASP A 66 -20.24 -26.13 11.02
C ASP A 66 -19.06 -25.39 10.35
N VAL A 67 -18.04 -26.09 9.87
CA VAL A 67 -17.01 -25.46 9.03
C VAL A 67 -17.55 -25.41 7.60
N PRO A 68 -17.91 -24.24 7.05
CA PRO A 68 -18.21 -24.17 5.64
C PRO A 68 -16.90 -24.52 4.94
N VAL A 69 -16.89 -25.61 4.17
CA VAL A 69 -15.70 -26.06 3.41
C VAL A 69 -15.24 -24.97 2.42
N ASN A 70 -16.09 -23.98 2.17
CA ASN A 70 -15.83 -22.80 1.34
C ASN A 70 -15.38 -21.54 2.13
N ALA A 71 -15.40 -21.55 3.47
CA ALA A 71 -15.04 -20.37 4.27
C ALA A 71 -13.53 -20.18 4.46
N CYS A 72 -12.72 -21.23 4.27
CA CYS A 72 -11.26 -21.10 4.28
C CYS A 72 -10.71 -20.41 3.02
N GLU A 73 -11.51 -20.23 1.96
CA GLU A 73 -11.05 -19.56 0.72
C GLU A 73 -11.65 -18.15 0.54
N PHE A 74 -12.76 -17.82 1.22
CA PHE A 74 -13.53 -16.61 0.91
C PHE A 74 -13.29 -15.39 1.81
N HIS A 75 -12.60 -15.51 2.95
CA HIS A 75 -12.36 -14.36 3.84
C HIS A 75 -11.11 -13.53 3.50
N SER A 76 -10.20 -14.06 2.68
CA SER A 76 -9.03 -13.32 2.20
C SER A 76 -9.35 -12.41 1.01
N PHE A 77 -10.48 -12.60 0.33
CA PHE A 77 -10.87 -11.78 -0.83
C PHE A 77 -11.42 -10.40 -0.45
N SER A 78 -12.19 -10.28 0.65
CA SER A 78 -12.90 -9.03 0.97
C SER A 78 -11.98 -7.85 1.30
N LYS A 79 -10.93 -8.07 2.10
CA LYS A 79 -9.96 -7.01 2.44
C LYS A 79 -9.01 -6.70 1.28
N PHE A 80 -8.62 -7.72 0.51
CA PHE A 80 -7.73 -7.54 -0.65
C PHE A 80 -8.42 -6.80 -1.79
N PHE A 81 -9.72 -7.02 -1.98
CA PHE A 81 -10.52 -6.33 -2.99
C PHE A 81 -10.66 -4.84 -2.67
N LEU A 82 -10.92 -4.47 -1.41
CA LEU A 82 -10.97 -3.08 -0.97
C LEU A 82 -9.62 -2.37 -1.13
N VAL A 83 -8.52 -3.02 -0.74
CA VAL A 83 -7.17 -2.46 -0.91
C VAL A 83 -6.83 -2.27 -2.39
N ARG A 84 -7.13 -3.26 -3.24
CA ARG A 84 -6.89 -3.19 -4.69
C ARG A 84 -7.75 -2.11 -5.36
N PHE A 85 -8.99 -1.93 -4.93
CA PHE A 85 -9.86 -0.87 -5.42
C PHE A 85 -9.36 0.53 -5.02
N LEU A 86 -8.94 0.69 -3.76
CA LEU A 86 -8.30 1.93 -3.27
C LEU A 86 -7.03 2.27 -4.05
N ILE A 87 -6.15 1.28 -4.28
CA ILE A 87 -4.94 1.45 -5.08
C ILE A 87 -5.29 1.91 -6.50
N LEU A 88 -6.29 1.28 -7.14
CA LEU A 88 -6.70 1.65 -8.50
C LEU A 88 -7.19 3.10 -8.56
N MET A 89 -8.03 3.51 -7.60
CA MET A 89 -8.58 4.86 -7.55
C MET A 89 -7.47 5.92 -7.33
N ILE A 90 -6.50 5.62 -6.47
CA ILE A 90 -5.33 6.48 -6.25
C ILE A 90 -4.49 6.59 -7.52
N VAL A 91 -4.22 5.47 -8.19
CA VAL A 91 -3.46 5.46 -9.46
C VAL A 91 -4.17 6.29 -10.53
N SER A 92 -5.48 6.12 -10.71
CA SER A 92 -6.26 6.91 -11.68
C SER A 92 -6.21 8.41 -11.39
N ARG A 93 -6.24 8.80 -10.11
CA ARG A 93 -6.11 10.20 -9.71
C ARG A 93 -4.71 10.73 -10.04
N ILE A 94 -3.67 10.00 -9.67
CA ILE A 94 -2.28 10.38 -9.95
C ILE A 94 -2.06 10.52 -11.46
N THR A 95 -2.52 9.59 -12.27
CA THR A 95 -2.36 9.66 -13.74
C THR A 95 -3.08 10.87 -14.34
N THR A 96 -4.24 11.25 -13.80
CA THR A 96 -4.98 12.42 -14.27
C THR A 96 -4.27 13.71 -13.87
N GLU A 97 -3.78 13.78 -12.63
CA GLU A 97 -3.01 14.94 -12.15
C GLU A 97 -1.69 15.10 -12.93
N LEU A 98 -1.00 13.99 -13.24
CA LEU A 98 0.19 13.99 -14.10
C LEU A 98 -0.11 14.55 -15.49
N GLY A 99 -1.17 14.06 -16.16
CA GLY A 99 -1.52 14.58 -17.48
C GLY A 99 -1.90 16.08 -17.47
N CYS A 100 -2.48 16.58 -16.38
CA CYS A 100 -2.73 18.01 -16.22
C CYS A 100 -1.44 18.83 -16.02
N LEU A 101 -0.44 18.26 -15.34
CA LEU A 101 0.86 18.89 -15.17
C LEU A 101 1.65 18.91 -16.49
N ASP A 102 1.65 17.80 -17.24
CA ASP A 102 2.31 17.71 -18.54
C ASP A 102 1.77 18.79 -19.50
N GLN A 103 0.46 19.02 -19.52
CA GLN A 103 -0.13 20.08 -20.34
C GLN A 103 0.30 21.49 -19.90
N LYS A 104 0.34 21.74 -18.59
CA LYS A 104 0.80 23.03 -18.05
C LYS A 104 2.28 23.28 -18.34
N GLU A 105 3.08 22.23 -18.35
CA GLU A 105 4.48 22.30 -18.74
C GLU A 105 4.61 22.70 -20.21
N LEU A 106 3.88 22.04 -21.11
CA LEU A 106 3.84 22.41 -22.54
C LEU A 106 3.37 23.85 -22.77
N ASP A 107 2.30 24.28 -22.10
CA ASP A 107 1.79 25.65 -22.21
C ASP A 107 2.85 26.67 -21.72
N ALA A 108 3.57 26.35 -20.64
CA ALA A 108 4.65 27.19 -20.12
C ALA A 108 5.87 27.23 -21.06
N GLU A 109 6.22 26.11 -21.68
CA GLU A 109 7.28 26.02 -22.68
C GLU A 109 6.96 26.87 -23.93
N GLU A 110 5.71 26.85 -24.40
CA GLU A 110 5.27 27.69 -25.52
C GLU A 110 5.44 29.18 -25.21
N VAL A 111 5.03 29.62 -24.02
CA VAL A 111 5.22 31.01 -23.56
C VAL A 111 6.70 31.38 -23.49
N LEU A 112 7.56 30.47 -23.01
CA LEU A 112 9.00 30.70 -22.96
C LEU A 112 9.60 30.87 -24.37
N LEU A 113 9.20 30.04 -25.33
CA LEU A 113 9.64 30.16 -26.72
C LEU A 113 9.21 31.50 -27.35
N GLU A 114 7.97 31.93 -27.07
CA GLU A 114 7.47 33.22 -27.57
C GLU A 114 8.29 34.40 -26.99
N LEU A 115 8.59 34.37 -25.69
CA LEU A 115 9.41 35.37 -25.03
C LEU A 115 10.85 35.38 -25.57
N GLN A 116 11.43 34.21 -25.83
CA GLN A 116 12.76 34.10 -26.41
C GLN A 116 12.80 34.71 -27.83
N SER A 117 11.75 34.50 -28.63
CA SER A 117 11.60 35.13 -29.95
C SER A 117 11.50 36.66 -29.85
N LYS A 118 10.69 37.18 -28.92
CA LYS A 118 10.57 38.62 -28.65
C LYS A 118 11.91 39.22 -28.22
N LEU A 119 12.63 38.56 -27.33
CA LEU A 119 13.96 38.96 -26.88
C LEU A 119 14.97 38.99 -28.05
N GLY A 120 14.96 37.97 -28.92
CA GLY A 120 15.80 37.92 -30.12
C GLY A 120 15.54 39.11 -31.07
N LYS A 121 14.27 39.47 -31.29
CA LYS A 121 13.91 40.64 -32.10
C LYS A 121 14.38 41.95 -31.48
N ALA A 122 14.19 42.11 -30.17
CA ALA A 122 14.60 43.30 -29.43
C ALA A 122 16.13 43.47 -29.42
N THR A 123 16.88 42.40 -29.18
CA THR A 123 18.34 42.41 -29.21
C THR A 123 18.88 42.73 -30.60
N ALA A 124 18.32 42.14 -31.66
CA ALA A 124 18.70 42.47 -33.04
C ALA A 124 18.44 43.95 -33.40
N ARG A 125 17.35 44.54 -32.90
CA ARG A 125 17.06 45.97 -33.06
C ARG A 125 18.09 46.82 -32.32
N LEU A 126 18.41 46.44 -31.08
CA LEU A 126 19.38 47.16 -30.24
C LEU A 126 20.79 47.14 -30.85
N VAL A 127 21.21 46.01 -31.43
CA VAL A 127 22.49 45.93 -32.16
C VAL A 127 22.52 46.88 -33.36
N ARG A 128 21.43 46.96 -34.14
CA ARG A 128 21.33 47.91 -35.27
C ARG A 128 21.43 49.37 -34.82
N LEU A 129 20.71 49.74 -33.77
CA LEU A 129 20.77 51.09 -33.20
C LEU A 129 22.17 51.43 -32.69
N ARG A 130 22.87 50.49 -32.04
CA ARG A 130 24.26 50.68 -31.62
C ARG A 130 25.19 50.93 -32.80
N LYS A 131 25.07 50.16 -33.88
CA LYS A 131 25.85 50.38 -35.11
C LYS A 131 25.58 51.76 -35.73
N GLN A 132 24.30 52.15 -35.83
CA GLN A 132 23.92 53.47 -36.33
C GLN A 132 24.49 54.59 -35.47
N LYS A 133 24.42 54.46 -34.13
CA LYS A 133 25.00 55.42 -33.20
C LYS A 133 26.51 55.57 -33.41
N CYS A 134 27.25 54.47 -33.54
CA CYS A 134 28.70 54.52 -33.82
C CYS A 134 28.98 55.21 -35.15
N SER A 135 28.26 54.85 -36.22
CA SER A 135 28.46 55.48 -37.54
C SER A 135 28.20 56.98 -37.53
N LEU A 136 27.17 57.45 -36.82
CA LEU A 136 26.88 58.88 -36.68
C LEU A 136 27.96 59.60 -35.89
N HIS A 137 28.48 58.96 -34.85
CA HIS A 137 29.59 59.50 -34.05
C HIS A 137 30.86 59.64 -34.90
N ASP A 138 31.19 58.63 -35.71
CA ASP A 138 32.36 58.67 -36.62
C ASP A 138 32.20 59.74 -37.71
N CYS A 139 31.00 59.90 -38.27
CA CYS A 139 30.68 60.99 -39.20
C CYS A 139 30.81 62.35 -38.53
N SER A 140 30.25 62.52 -37.33
CA SER A 140 30.33 63.77 -36.58
C SER A 140 31.78 64.14 -36.26
N ALA A 141 32.63 63.17 -35.90
CA ALA A 141 34.04 63.43 -35.63
C ALA A 141 34.78 63.96 -36.86
N LYS A 142 34.50 63.40 -38.06
CA LYS A 142 35.08 63.84 -39.34
C LYS A 142 34.62 65.22 -39.80
N MET A 143 33.43 65.66 -39.39
CA MET A 143 32.88 66.97 -39.78
C MET A 143 33.40 68.10 -38.87
N VAL A 144 33.90 67.76 -37.68
CA VAL A 144 34.42 68.72 -36.69
C VAL A 144 35.96 68.82 -36.76
N SER A 145 36.64 67.81 -37.31
CA SER A 145 38.09 67.81 -37.61
C SER A 145 38.40 68.51 -38.93
#